data_AF-A0A1I3L8Q1-F1
#
_entry.id   AF-A0A1I3L8Q1-F1
#
_cell.length_a   1.000
_cell.length_b   1.000
_cell.length_c   1.000
_cell.angle_alpha   90.00
_cell.angle_beta   90.00
_cell.angle_gamma   90.00
#
_symmetry.space_group_name_H-M   'P 1'
#
loop_
_entity.id
_entity.type
_entity.pdbx_description
1 polymer ?
#
loop_
_entity_poly.entity_id
_entity_poly.type
_entity_poly.pdbx_seq_one_letter_code
_entity_poly.pdbx_strand_id
1 'polypeptide(L)'
;MKVWRVAHKTLTYNGFPSGPYVSKGIPVEVQEGLARMNQAHTFDCEHPSPDSDGGLDGIRNHERCGFDSREALDEWFYGFTKDLHDYGFCVYTYDLPDRTVRVGRFGQVVFSVQYALETGVEELEFTCA
;
A
#
# COMPACT_ATOMS: atom_id res chain seq x y z
N MET A 1 13.56 5.35 8.81
CA MET A 1 13.12 4.48 7.72
C MET A 1 12.26 5.27 6.75
N LYS A 2 12.53 5.11 5.46
CA LYS A 2 11.69 5.60 4.38
C LYS A 2 10.70 4.50 3.99
N VAL A 3 9.45 4.86 3.75
CA VAL A 3 8.38 3.94 3.36
C VAL A 3 7.64 4.48 2.14
N TRP A 4 7.43 3.62 1.15
CA TRP A 4 6.63 3.91 -0.03
C TRP A 4 5.28 3.24 0.07
N ARG A 5 4.22 3.92 -0.33
CA ARG A 5 2.86 3.38 -0.20
C ARG A 5 1.93 3.88 -1.29
N VAL A 6 1.22 2.95 -1.93
CA VAL A 6 0.08 3.30 -2.78
C VAL A 6 -1.11 3.73 -1.91
N ALA A 7 -1.59 4.95 -2.12
CA ALA A 7 -2.79 5.48 -1.47
C ALA A 7 -3.54 6.47 -2.36
N HIS A 8 -4.84 6.61 -2.12
CA HIS A 8 -5.72 7.48 -2.90
C HIS A 8 -5.49 8.96 -2.54
N LYS A 9 -5.47 9.85 -3.55
CA LYS A 9 -5.21 11.29 -3.39
C LYS A 9 -6.18 11.99 -2.44
N THR A 10 -7.46 11.60 -2.48
CA THR A 10 -8.55 12.32 -1.79
C THR A 10 -9.33 11.48 -0.80
N LEU A 11 -9.17 10.15 -0.83
CA LEU A 11 -9.95 9.25 0.02
C LEU A 11 -9.12 8.89 1.24
N THR A 12 -9.80 8.83 2.38
CA THR A 12 -9.16 8.54 3.65
C THR A 12 -9.86 7.39 4.36
N TYR A 13 -9.05 6.62 5.07
CA TYR A 13 -9.49 5.63 6.04
C TYR A 13 -8.97 6.05 7.40
N ASN A 14 -9.84 6.21 8.39
CA ASN A 14 -9.51 6.72 9.72
C ASN A 14 -8.61 7.97 9.70
N GLY A 15 -8.91 8.94 8.82
CA GLY A 15 -8.19 10.21 8.73
C GLY A 15 -6.83 10.16 8.04
N PHE A 16 -6.46 9.04 7.41
CA PHE A 16 -5.19 8.88 6.68
C PHE A 16 -5.45 8.40 5.23
N PRO A 17 -4.63 8.76 4.23
CA PRO A 17 -4.81 8.30 2.85
C PRO A 17 -5.11 6.80 2.74
N SER A 18 -6.21 6.46 2.04
CA SER A 18 -6.71 5.08 1.95
C SER A 18 -5.90 4.27 0.94
N GLY A 19 -5.50 3.06 1.33
CA GLY A 19 -4.84 2.13 0.41
C GLY A 19 -5.86 1.45 -0.52
N PRO A 20 -5.38 0.77 -1.57
CA PRO A 20 -6.24 0.20 -2.61
C PRO A 20 -7.08 -1.00 -2.15
N TYR A 21 -6.78 -1.57 -0.99
CA TYR A 21 -7.58 -2.66 -0.39
C TYR A 21 -8.70 -2.17 0.54
N VAL A 22 -8.89 -0.85 0.66
CA VAL A 22 -9.99 -0.26 1.42
C VAL A 22 -11.07 0.21 0.45
N SER A 23 -12.26 -0.40 0.51
CA SER A 23 -13.38 -0.09 -0.41
C SER A 23 -14.17 1.18 -0.04
N LYS A 24 -13.92 1.78 1.13
CA LYS A 24 -14.68 2.93 1.61
C LYS A 24 -14.45 4.15 0.72
N GLY A 25 -15.53 4.63 0.09
CA GLY A 25 -15.52 5.82 -0.77
C GLY A 25 -15.09 5.55 -2.21
N ILE A 26 -14.76 4.30 -2.55
CA ILE A 26 -14.43 3.87 -3.91
C ILE A 26 -15.72 3.48 -4.65
N PRO A 27 -15.96 3.97 -5.89
CA PRO A 27 -17.12 3.57 -6.70
C PRO A 27 -17.18 2.06 -6.93
N VAL A 28 -18.39 1.49 -7.04
CA VAL A 28 -18.59 0.03 -7.12
C VAL A 28 -17.86 -0.58 -8.32
N GLU A 29 -17.90 0.11 -9.46
CA GLU A 29 -17.21 -0.25 -10.69
C GLU A 29 -15.68 -0.38 -10.52
N VAL A 30 -15.10 0.39 -9.60
CA VAL A 30 -13.66 0.35 -9.29
C VAL A 30 -13.36 -0.79 -8.31
N GLN A 31 -14.30 -1.11 -7.41
CA GLN A 31 -14.13 -2.17 -6.42
C GLN A 31 -13.88 -3.54 -7.06
N GLU A 32 -14.46 -3.83 -8.24
CA GLU A 32 -14.21 -5.09 -8.95
C GLU A 32 -12.76 -5.23 -9.40
N GLY A 33 -12.15 -4.15 -9.94
CA GLY A 33 -10.74 -4.13 -10.32
C GLY A 33 -9.81 -4.33 -9.12
N LEU A 34 -10.08 -3.60 -8.04
CA LEU A 34 -9.35 -3.73 -6.78
C LEU A 34 -9.52 -5.12 -6.13
N ALA A 35 -10.70 -5.74 -6.27
CA ALA A 35 -10.95 -7.09 -5.79
C ALA A 35 -10.11 -8.14 -6.53
N ARG A 36 -9.91 -8.00 -7.85
CA ARG A 36 -9.02 -8.89 -8.62
C ARG A 36 -7.57 -8.77 -8.15
N MET A 37 -7.10 -7.55 -7.91
CA MET A 37 -5.76 -7.33 -7.35
C MET A 37 -5.62 -7.92 -5.94
N ASN A 38 -6.62 -7.75 -5.07
CA ASN A 38 -6.59 -8.35 -3.73
C ASN A 38 -6.50 -9.88 -3.80
N GLN A 39 -7.27 -10.50 -4.70
CA GLN A 39 -7.22 -11.95 -4.91
C GLN A 39 -5.83 -12.39 -5.41
N ALA A 40 -5.25 -11.68 -6.38
CA ALA A 40 -3.93 -11.98 -6.92
C ALA A 40 -2.86 -12.04 -5.82
N HIS A 41 -2.90 -11.11 -4.86
CA HIS A 41 -1.89 -11.04 -3.79
C HIS A 41 -2.24 -11.87 -2.54
N THR A 42 -3.50 -12.32 -2.40
CA THR A 42 -3.89 -13.19 -1.28
C THR A 42 -3.40 -14.63 -1.47
N PHE A 43 -3.34 -15.10 -2.72
CA PHE A 43 -2.99 -16.48 -3.04
C PHE A 43 -1.54 -16.66 -3.50
N ASP A 44 -0.75 -15.59 -3.53
CA ASP A 44 0.68 -15.68 -3.80
C ASP A 44 1.44 -16.07 -2.53
N CYS A 45 1.87 -17.33 -2.48
CA CYS A 45 2.65 -17.87 -1.36
C CYS A 45 4.11 -17.37 -1.34
N GLU A 46 4.60 -16.73 -2.41
CA GLU A 46 5.89 -16.03 -2.44
C GLU A 46 5.76 -14.60 -1.89
N HIS A 47 4.54 -14.07 -1.79
CA HIS A 47 4.24 -12.70 -1.34
C HIS A 47 3.07 -12.67 -0.34
N PRO A 48 3.21 -13.27 0.86
CA PRO A 48 2.16 -13.28 1.86
C PRO A 48 1.71 -11.85 2.20
N SER A 49 0.40 -11.65 2.30
CA SER A 49 -0.16 -10.40 2.83
C SER A 49 0.32 -10.15 4.28
N PRO A 50 0.24 -8.92 4.80
CA PRO A 50 0.58 -8.62 6.18
C PRO A 50 -0.18 -9.45 7.23
N ASP A 51 -1.37 -9.96 6.89
CA ASP A 51 -2.15 -10.85 7.76
C ASP A 51 -1.63 -12.29 7.76
N SER A 52 -0.82 -12.66 6.75
CA SER A 52 -0.22 -13.98 6.57
C SER A 52 1.28 -14.02 6.89
N ASP A 53 1.93 -12.86 6.99
CA ASP A 53 3.32 -12.74 7.45
C ASP A 53 3.37 -12.68 8.99
N GLY A 54 3.90 -13.75 9.61
CA GLY A 54 4.07 -13.83 11.06
C GLY A 54 4.98 -12.75 11.68
N GLY A 55 5.80 -12.07 10.86
CA GLY A 55 6.58 -10.90 11.29
C GLY A 55 5.76 -9.61 11.39
N LEU A 56 4.61 -9.55 10.72
CA LEU A 56 3.75 -8.37 10.67
C LEU A 56 2.53 -8.48 11.60
N ASP A 57 2.03 -9.68 11.85
CA ASP A 57 0.90 -9.94 12.79
C ASP A 57 -0.33 -9.06 12.48
N GLY A 58 -0.61 -8.91 11.18
CA GLY A 58 -1.70 -8.10 10.65
C GLY A 58 -1.53 -6.59 10.81
N ILE A 59 -2.60 -5.86 10.50
CA ILE A 59 -2.63 -4.39 10.49
C ILE A 59 -3.68 -3.88 11.48
N ARG A 60 -3.27 -3.11 12.49
CA ARG A 60 -4.20 -2.49 13.43
C ARG A 60 -4.89 -1.26 12.80
N ASN A 61 -6.02 -0.83 13.38
CA ASN A 61 -6.81 0.29 12.85
C ASN A 61 -6.05 1.63 12.69
N HIS A 62 -5.01 1.84 13.50
CA HIS A 62 -4.13 3.00 13.48
C HIS A 62 -2.83 2.78 12.67
N GLU A 63 -2.68 1.61 12.06
CA GLU A 63 -1.50 1.22 11.30
C GLU A 63 -1.82 1.13 9.80
N ARG A 64 -0.80 1.25 8.97
CA ARG A 64 -0.90 1.15 7.52
C ARG A 64 0.26 0.33 6.99
N CYS A 65 0.05 -0.25 5.81
CA CYS A 65 1.09 -0.99 5.09
C CYS A 65 1.66 -0.16 3.96
N GLY A 66 2.97 -0.19 3.82
CA GLY A 66 3.74 0.26 2.65
C GLY A 66 4.87 -0.73 2.37
N PHE A 67 5.94 -0.26 1.75
CA PHE A 67 7.13 -1.02 1.37
C PHE A 67 8.39 -0.27 1.77
N ASP A 68 9.46 -1.02 2.05
CA ASP A 68 10.78 -0.51 2.45
C ASP A 68 11.65 -0.05 1.28
N SER A 69 11.17 -0.21 0.06
CA SER A 69 11.80 0.21 -1.19
C SER A 69 10.75 0.55 -2.25
N ARG A 70 11.14 1.36 -3.23
CA ARG A 70 10.27 1.68 -4.36
C ARG A 70 10.09 0.46 -5.26
N GLU A 71 11.16 -0.30 -5.43
CA GLU A 71 11.23 -1.51 -6.25
C GLU A 71 10.27 -2.58 -5.74
N ALA A 72 10.21 -2.84 -4.43
CA ALA A 72 9.26 -3.80 -3.85
C ALA A 72 7.81 -3.36 -4.03
N LEU A 73 7.53 -2.05 -3.96
CA LEU A 73 6.20 -1.51 -4.25
C LEU A 73 5.82 -1.73 -5.72
N ASP A 74 6.73 -1.40 -6.64
CA ASP A 74 6.49 -1.50 -8.08
C ASP A 74 6.30 -2.96 -8.50
N GLU A 75 7.08 -3.88 -7.95
CA GLU A 75 6.92 -5.33 -8.16
C GLU A 75 5.56 -5.81 -7.62
N TRP A 76 5.18 -5.39 -6.42
CA TRP A 76 3.91 -5.75 -5.80
C TRP A 76 2.70 -5.29 -6.63
N PHE A 77 2.75 -4.10 -7.22
CA PHE A 77 1.64 -3.56 -8.01
C PHE A 77 1.83 -3.74 -9.52
N TYR A 78 2.79 -4.55 -9.94
CA TYR A 78 3.06 -4.81 -11.35
C TYR A 78 1.81 -5.37 -12.04
N GLY A 79 1.46 -4.78 -13.18
CA GLY A 79 0.22 -5.10 -13.93
C GLY A 79 -1.04 -4.38 -13.44
N PHE A 80 -1.01 -3.71 -12.28
CA PHE A 80 -2.14 -2.94 -11.74
C PHE A 80 -1.90 -1.42 -11.71
N THR A 81 -0.68 -0.96 -12.00
CA THR A 81 -0.30 0.47 -12.00
C THR A 81 -1.26 1.34 -12.79
N LYS A 82 -1.70 0.87 -13.97
CA LYS A 82 -2.67 1.58 -14.81
C LYS A 82 -4.00 1.80 -14.11
N ASP A 83 -4.57 0.73 -13.60
CA ASP A 83 -5.86 0.77 -12.92
C ASP A 83 -5.77 1.71 -11.71
N LEU A 84 -4.72 1.55 -10.90
CA LEU A 84 -4.47 2.41 -9.74
C LEU A 84 -4.33 3.89 -10.12
N HIS A 85 -3.57 4.22 -11.16
CA HIS A 85 -3.46 5.59 -11.65
C HIS A 85 -4.82 6.16 -12.08
N ASP A 86 -5.57 5.42 -12.91
CA ASP A 86 -6.86 5.85 -13.44
C ASP A 86 -7.89 6.06 -12.31
N TYR A 87 -7.73 5.35 -11.20
CA TYR A 87 -8.56 5.48 -10.00
C TYR A 87 -8.01 6.47 -8.97
N GLY A 88 -7.04 7.32 -9.33
CA GLY A 88 -6.59 8.41 -8.47
C GLY A 88 -5.71 7.98 -7.30
N PHE A 89 -5.06 6.82 -7.40
CA PHE A 89 -3.99 6.42 -6.49
C PHE A 89 -2.64 7.02 -6.89
N CYS A 90 -1.81 7.29 -5.89
CA CYS A 90 -0.43 7.74 -6.01
C CYS A 90 0.49 6.93 -5.12
N VAL A 91 1.79 7.08 -5.34
CA VAL A 91 2.81 6.65 -4.40
C VAL A 91 3.08 7.80 -3.43
N TYR A 92 2.80 7.56 -2.16
CA TYR A 92 3.18 8.41 -1.06
C TYR A 92 4.50 7.91 -0.47
N THR A 93 5.35 8.86 -0.08
CA THR A 93 6.59 8.59 0.62
C THR A 93 6.50 9.14 2.04
N TYR A 94 6.89 8.33 3.01
CA TYR A 94 6.91 8.71 4.43
C TYR A 94 8.28 8.44 5.06
N ASP A 95 8.71 9.33 5.94
CA ASP A 95 9.80 9.10 6.88
C ASP A 95 9.24 8.74 8.26
N LEU A 96 9.77 7.67 8.85
CA LEU A 96 9.36 7.10 10.13
C LEU A 96 10.57 6.73 10.99
N PRO A 97 10.51 6.85 12.33
CA PRO A 97 11.51 6.27 13.21
C PRO A 97 11.50 4.73 13.14
N ASP A 98 12.65 4.09 12.97
CA ASP A 98 12.75 2.63 12.76
C ASP A 98 12.06 1.81 13.87
N ARG A 99 12.09 2.28 15.11
CA ARG A 99 11.42 1.63 16.26
C ARG A 99 9.89 1.63 16.21
N THR A 100 9.29 2.30 15.21
CA THR A 100 7.84 2.48 15.08
C THR A 100 7.23 1.68 13.94
N VAL A 101 8.04 0.85 13.27
CA VAL A 101 7.64 0.02 12.14
C VAL A 101 7.82 -1.47 12.46
N ARG A 102 7.04 -2.31 11.78
CA ARG A 102 7.28 -3.75 11.63
C ARG A 102 7.58 -4.02 10.17
N VAL A 103 8.62 -4.79 9.89
CA VAL A 103 9.04 -5.12 8.53
C VAL A 103 8.84 -6.61 8.33
N GLY A 104 8.07 -6.95 7.31
CA GLY A 104 7.82 -8.32 6.88
C GLY A 104 8.99 -8.86 6.07
N ARG A 105 8.92 -10.15 5.75
CA ARG A 105 10.00 -10.85 5.05
C ARG A 105 10.25 -10.35 3.62
N PHE A 106 9.23 -9.76 2.99
CA PHE A 106 9.23 -9.36 1.58
C PHE A 106 9.14 -7.83 1.41
N GLY A 107 9.75 -7.08 2.33
CA GLY A 107 9.84 -5.62 2.25
C GLY A 107 8.56 -4.86 2.60
N GLN A 108 7.45 -5.55 2.89
CA GLN A 108 6.24 -4.92 3.42
C GLN A 108 6.53 -4.28 4.79
N VAL A 109 6.05 -3.06 4.99
CA VAL A 109 6.25 -2.30 6.23
C VAL A 109 4.90 -1.92 6.82
N VAL A 110 4.60 -2.40 8.04
CA VAL A 110 3.46 -1.95 8.83
C VAL A 110 3.91 -0.87 9.80
N PHE A 111 3.27 0.30 9.75
CA PHE A 111 3.66 1.46 10.55
C PHE A 111 2.47 2.19 11.15
N SER A 112 2.68 2.83 12.30
CA SER A 112 1.65 3.67 12.94
C SER A 112 1.58 5.06 12.29
N VAL A 113 0.36 5.48 11.91
CA VAL A 113 0.15 6.73 11.19
C VAL A 113 0.55 7.99 11.97
N GLN A 114 0.57 7.93 13.30
CA GLN A 114 0.91 9.07 14.15
C GLN A 114 2.39 9.48 14.06
N TYR A 115 3.25 8.60 13.54
CA TYR A 115 4.68 8.84 13.40
C TYR A 115 5.11 9.04 11.94
N ALA A 116 4.17 8.96 11.00
CA ALA A 116 4.46 9.08 9.58
C ALA A 116 4.58 10.55 9.20
N LEU A 117 5.78 10.98 8.79
CA LEU A 117 5.99 12.27 8.16
C LEU A 117 5.95 12.09 6.65
N GLU A 118 4.93 12.63 5.98
CA GLU A 118 4.89 12.65 4.52
C GLU A 118 6.05 13.51 3.99
N THR A 119 6.86 12.93 3.09
CA THR A 119 8.01 13.60 2.46
C THR A 119 7.87 13.74 0.96
N GLY A 120 6.87 13.11 0.34
CA GLY A 120 6.58 13.28 -1.07
C GLY A 120 5.34 12.51 -1.52
N VAL A 121 4.81 12.95 -2.66
CA VAL A 121 3.73 12.27 -3.39
C VAL A 121 4.09 12.31 -4.87
N GLU A 122 4.01 11.16 -5.52
CA GLU A 122 4.29 11.01 -6.94
C GLU A 122 3.19 10.20 -7.64
N GLU A 123 2.94 10.54 -8.89
CA GLU A 123 1.99 9.79 -9.71
C GLU A 123 2.53 8.39 -9.98
N LEU A 124 1.62 7.43 -10.14
CA LEU A 124 1.99 6.10 -10.61
C LEU A 124 2.34 6.22 -12.10
N GLU A 125 3.62 6.08 -12.42
CA GLU A 125 4.11 6.15 -13.79
C GLU A 125 3.94 4.82 -14.52
N PHE A 126 3.46 4.90 -15.76
CA PHE A 126 3.30 3.75 -16.65
C PHE A 126 4.65 3.39 -17.27
N THR A 127 5.28 2.32 -16.81
CA THR A 127 6.31 1.66 -17.62
C THR A 127 5.60 0.72 -18.58
N CYS A 128 5.41 1.18 -19.83
CA CYS A 128 5.07 0.26 -20.91
C CYS A 128 6.23 -0.72 -21.07
N ALA A 129 5.99 -2.01 -20.82
CA ALA A 129 6.87 -3.10 -21.23
C ALA A 129 6.88 -3.24 -22.76
#